data_AF-N8XEY1-F1
#
_entry.id   AF-N8XEY1-F1
#
_cell.length_a   1.000
_cell.length_b   1.000
_cell.length_c   1.000
_cell.angle_alpha   90.00
_cell.angle_beta   90.00
_cell.angle_gamma   90.00
#
_symmetry.space_group_name_H-M   'P 1'
#
loop_
_entity.id
_entity.type
_entity.pdbx_description
1 polymer ?
#
loop_
_entity_poly.entity_id
_entity_poly.type
_entity_poly.pdbx_seq_one_letter_code
_entity_poly.pdbx_strand_id
1 'polypeptide(L)'
;MSLKELSLEEINQVSGAGTLIGDSIISAVNLGNQFLNNPLISSVGVVFSAVGLKSIHQAADTTGYIASKTGIALGRALGGDVPETQNHYEKEKGEGLYTTT
;
A
#
# COMPACT_ATOMS: atom_id res chain seq x y z
N MET A 1 40.67 11.84 -7.90
CA MET A 1 39.73 10.76 -7.52
C MET A 1 39.50 9.89 -8.74
N SER A 2 39.55 8.56 -8.58
CA SER A 2 39.10 7.62 -9.61
C SER A 2 37.70 7.13 -9.22
N LEU A 3 36.74 7.18 -10.14
CA LEU A 3 35.43 6.57 -9.95
C LEU A 3 35.60 5.06 -10.13
N LYS A 4 35.19 4.27 -9.13
CA LYS A 4 35.17 2.81 -9.15
C LYS A 4 33.72 2.36 -9.22
N GLU A 5 33.39 1.47 -10.15
CA GLU A 5 32.09 0.78 -10.14
C GLU A 5 31.92 -0.02 -8.85
N LEU A 6 30.71 0.02 -8.30
CA LEU A 6 30.35 -0.80 -7.14
C LEU A 6 30.30 -2.27 -7.56
N SER A 7 30.82 -3.16 -6.72
CA SER A 7 30.56 -4.58 -6.84
C SER A 7 29.08 -4.88 -6.58
N LEU A 8 28.58 -6.01 -7.08
CA LEU A 8 27.22 -6.50 -6.79
C LEU A 8 26.92 -6.54 -5.30
N GLU A 9 27.90 -6.88 -4.47
CA GLU A 9 27.76 -6.96 -3.02
C GLU A 9 27.64 -5.58 -2.38
N GLU A 10 28.41 -4.60 -2.86
CA GLU A 10 28.29 -3.19 -2.46
C GLU A 10 26.97 -2.58 -2.95
N ILE A 11 26.49 -2.93 -4.15
CA ILE A 11 25.19 -2.53 -4.68
C ILE A 11 24.07 -3.05 -3.76
N ASN A 12 24.13 -4.34 -3.40
CA ASN A 12 23.16 -4.98 -2.52
C ASN A 12 23.11 -4.33 -1.12
N GLN A 13 24.27 -3.97 -0.56
CA GLN A 13 24.35 -3.28 0.73
C GLN A 13 23.80 -1.85 0.69
N VAL A 14 24.04 -1.10 -0.39
CA VAL A 14 23.62 0.31 -0.49
C VAL A 14 22.15 0.45 -0.90
N SER A 15 21.66 -0.43 -1.77
CA SER A 15 20.28 -0.38 -2.25
C SER A 15 19.29 -1.11 -1.33
N GLY A 16 19.75 -1.93 -0.39
CA GLY A 16 18.89 -2.88 0.33
C GLY A 16 18.50 -4.11 -0.51
N ALA A 17 18.87 -4.14 -1.80
CA ALA A 17 18.68 -5.29 -2.67
C ALA A 17 19.41 -6.50 -2.09
N GLY A 18 18.67 -7.59 -1.84
CA GLY A 18 19.21 -8.81 -1.25
C GLY A 18 18.87 -9.07 0.21
N THR A 19 18.35 -8.08 0.96
CA THR A 19 17.84 -8.32 2.33
C THR A 19 16.36 -8.72 2.39
N LEU A 20 15.62 -8.56 1.28
CA LEU A 20 14.16 -8.76 1.15
C LEU A 20 13.31 -7.93 2.13
N ILE A 21 13.90 -6.99 2.89
CA ILE A 21 13.18 -6.18 3.88
C ILE A 21 12.17 -5.26 3.18
N GLY A 22 12.61 -4.54 2.14
CA GLY A 22 11.74 -3.67 1.35
C GLY A 22 10.58 -4.44 0.72
N ASP A 23 10.87 -5.58 0.10
CA ASP A 23 9.87 -6.47 -0.50
C ASP A 23 8.87 -7.01 0.53
N SER A 24 9.34 -7.35 1.73
CA SER A 24 8.49 -7.85 2.82
C SER A 24 7.51 -6.78 3.30
N ILE A 25 7.96 -5.52 3.42
CA ILE A 25 7.10 -4.39 3.78
C ILE A 25 6.04 -4.18 2.69
N ILE A 26 6.45 -4.12 1.42
CA ILE A 26 5.50 -3.94 0.30
C ILE A 26 4.50 -5.09 0.26
N SER A 27 4.97 -6.33 0.43
CA SER A 27 4.13 -7.52 0.43
C SER A 27 3.12 -7.51 1.58
N ALA A 28 3.53 -7.10 2.78
CA ALA A 28 2.61 -6.96 3.92
C ALA A 28 1.52 -5.91 3.65
N VAL A 29 1.89 -4.75 3.08
CA VAL A 29 0.92 -3.72 2.68
C VAL A 29 -0.03 -4.22 1.60
N ASN A 30 0.49 -4.94 0.60
CA ASN A 30 -0.32 -5.54 -0.46
C ASN A 30 -1.30 -6.58 0.09
N LEU A 31 -0.86 -7.43 1.01
CA LEU A 31 -1.73 -8.41 1.69
C LEU A 31 -2.84 -7.72 2.48
N GLY A 32 -2.52 -6.63 3.20
CA GLY A 32 -3.52 -5.83 3.90
C GLY A 32 -4.58 -5.27 2.94
N ASN A 33 -4.16 -4.71 1.81
CA ASN A 33 -5.09 -4.19 0.80
C ASN A 33 -5.94 -5.29 0.16
N GLN A 34 -5.35 -6.43 -0.18
CA GLN A 34 -6.08 -7.59 -0.70
C GLN A 34 -7.10 -8.14 0.31
N PHE A 35 -6.74 -8.17 1.60
CA PHE A 35 -7.63 -8.58 2.67
C PHE A 35 -8.83 -7.65 2.79
N LEU A 36 -8.61 -6.33 2.82
CA LEU A 36 -9.68 -5.33 2.87
C LEU A 36 -10.55 -5.37 1.60
N ASN A 37 -9.94 -5.60 0.44
CA ASN A 37 -10.66 -5.77 -0.83
C ASN A 37 -11.46 -7.07 -0.94
N ASN A 38 -11.31 -8.01 0.00
CA ASN A 38 -12.14 -9.20 0.02
C ASN A 38 -13.62 -8.78 0.16
N PRO A 39 -14.54 -9.30 -0.69
CA PRO A 39 -15.95 -8.91 -0.65
C PRO A 39 -16.61 -9.06 0.72
N LEU A 40 -16.20 -10.06 1.53
CA LEU A 40 -16.74 -10.25 2.86
C LEU A 40 -16.32 -9.12 3.81
N ILE A 41 -15.08 -8.64 3.70
CA ILE A 41 -14.53 -7.59 4.55
C ILE A 41 -15.03 -6.21 4.09
N SER A 42 -14.91 -5.91 2.79
CA SER A 42 -15.40 -4.68 2.17
C SER A 42 -16.91 -4.47 2.36
N SER A 43 -17.70 -5.55 2.52
CA SER A 43 -19.14 -5.44 2.79
C SER A 43 -19.49 -4.60 4.02
N VAL A 44 -18.61 -4.53 5.02
CA VAL A 44 -18.81 -3.71 6.23
C VAL A 44 -18.84 -2.22 5.87
N GLY A 45 -17.92 -1.78 5.03
CA GLY A 45 -17.84 -0.42 4.51
C GLY A 45 -19.05 -0.01 3.68
N VAL A 46 -19.52 -0.94 2.84
CA VAL A 46 -20.76 -0.79 2.07
C VAL A 46 -21.97 -0.59 2.99
N VAL A 47 -22.10 -1.41 4.04
CA VAL A 47 -23.19 -1.29 5.02
C VAL A 47 -23.11 0.05 5.76
N PHE A 48 -21.92 0.45 6.22
CA PHE A 48 -21.71 1.73 6.91
C PHE A 48 -22.14 2.91 6.02
N SER A 49 -21.78 2.85 4.73
CA SER A 49 -22.19 3.85 3.74
C SER A 49 -23.71 3.88 3.55
N ALA A 50 -24.35 2.71 3.50
CA ALA A 50 -25.79 2.58 3.32
C ALA A 50 -26.62 3.12 4.51
N VAL A 51 -26.09 3.04 5.73
CA VAL A 51 -26.76 3.56 6.95
C VAL A 51 -26.41 5.02 7.27
N GLY A 52 -25.82 5.75 6.32
CA GLY A 52 -25.53 7.18 6.45
C GLY A 52 -24.18 7.51 7.10
N LEU A 53 -23.30 6.52 7.31
CA LEU A 53 -21.94 6.71 7.88
C LEU A 53 -20.86 6.81 6.79
N LYS A 54 -21.24 7.26 5.59
CA LYS A 54 -20.36 7.36 4.42
C LYS A 54 -19.08 8.17 4.68
N SER A 55 -19.18 9.28 5.41
CA SER A 55 -18.02 10.12 5.75
C SER A 55 -17.05 9.44 6.71
N ILE A 56 -17.56 8.66 7.66
CA ILE A 56 -16.74 7.89 8.62
C ILE A 56 -16.00 6.77 7.88
N HIS A 57 -16.73 6.06 7.02
CA HIS A 57 -16.16 5.03 6.16
C HIS A 57 -15.02 5.61 5.29
N GLN A 58 -15.31 6.68 4.54
CA GLN A 58 -14.32 7.36 3.72
C GLN A 58 -13.10 7.85 4.52
N ALA A 59 -13.30 8.34 5.75
CA ALA A 59 -12.19 8.78 6.60
C ALA A 59 -11.30 7.60 7.05
N ALA A 60 -11.90 6.45 7.40
CA ALA A 60 -11.16 5.24 7.74
C ALA A 60 -10.31 4.75 6.56
N ASP A 61 -10.90 4.69 5.37
CA ASP A 61 -10.17 4.22 4.18
C ASP A 61 -9.12 5.21 3.71
N THR A 62 -9.37 6.51 3.83
CA THR A 62 -8.35 7.54 3.56
C THR A 62 -7.15 7.38 4.49
N THR A 63 -7.39 7.04 5.77
CA THR A 63 -6.31 6.76 6.73
C THR A 63 -5.53 5.52 6.32
N GLY A 64 -6.23 4.44 5.95
CA GLY A 64 -5.61 3.22 5.43
C GLY A 64 -4.83 3.43 4.13
N TYR A 65 -5.31 4.32 3.26
CA TYR A 65 -4.64 4.75 2.03
C TYR A 65 -3.30 5.43 2.31
N ILE A 66 -3.29 6.42 3.20
CA ILE A 66 -2.06 7.14 3.58
C ILE A 66 -1.06 6.17 4.20
N ALA A 67 -1.50 5.32 5.12
CA ALA A 67 -0.65 4.30 5.74
C ALA A 67 -0.06 3.34 4.69
N SER A 68 -0.88 2.87 3.75
CA SER A 68 -0.44 1.98 2.67
C SER A 68 0.59 2.65 1.77
N LYS A 69 0.32 3.84 1.23
CA LYS A 69 1.26 4.57 0.36
C LYS A 69 2.57 4.89 1.08
N THR A 70 2.51 5.21 2.37
CA THR A 70 3.70 5.40 3.21
C THR A 70 4.49 4.10 3.35
N GLY A 71 3.83 2.98 3.64
CA GLY A 71 4.47 1.67 3.73
C GLY A 71 5.13 1.23 2.43
N ILE A 72 4.45 1.43 1.29
CA ILE A 72 5.02 1.16 -0.04
C ILE A 72 6.24 2.04 -0.30
N ALA A 73 6.15 3.34 -0.01
CA ALA A 73 7.27 4.26 -0.18
C ALA A 73 8.47 3.87 0.68
N LEU A 74 8.25 3.47 1.93
CA LEU A 74 9.28 2.95 2.83
C LEU A 74 9.90 1.66 2.30
N GLY A 75 9.08 0.72 1.83
CA GLY A 75 9.57 -0.53 1.25
C GLY A 75 10.43 -0.29 0.00
N ARG A 76 10.00 0.62 -0.89
CA ARG A 76 10.80 1.04 -2.06
C ARG A 76 12.10 1.73 -1.66
N ALA A 77 12.06 2.61 -0.66
CA ALA A 77 13.25 3.27 -0.12
C ALA A 77 14.26 2.29 0.50
N LEU A 78 13.78 1.12 0.95
CA LEU A 78 14.59 0.01 1.48
C LEU A 78 14.95 -1.03 0.40
N GLY A 79 14.82 -0.69 -0.88
CA GLY A 79 15.25 -1.54 -1.99
C GLY A 79 14.21 -2.55 -2.48
N GLY A 80 12.97 -2.46 -2.02
CA GLY A 80 11.91 -3.34 -2.49
C GLY A 80 11.39 -2.96 -3.88
N ASP A 81 11.12 -3.97 -4.71
CA ASP A 81 10.63 -3.81 -6.09
C ASP A 81 9.40 -4.70 -6.39
N VAL A 82 8.74 -5.19 -5.35
CA VAL A 82 7.46 -5.89 -5.50
C VAL A 82 6.40 -4.93 -6.09
N PRO A 83 5.62 -5.35 -7.09
CA PRO A 83 4.52 -4.55 -7.63
C PRO A 83 3.47 -4.22 -6.57
N GLU A 84 2.99 -2.98 -6.58
CA GLU A 84 1.90 -2.53 -5.70
C GLU A 84 0.56 -3.07 -6.20
N THR A 85 -0.24 -3.64 -5.29
CA THR A 85 -1.62 -4.05 -5.59
C THR A 85 -2.60 -2.90 -5.40
N GLN A 86 -3.75 -2.94 -6.06
CA GLN A 86 -4.77 -1.89 -5.94
C GLN A 86 -5.14 -1.63 -4.47
N ASN A 87 -5.05 -0.37 -4.05
CA ASN A 87 -5.41 0.02 -2.68
C ASN A 87 -6.92 -0.07 -2.45
N HIS A 88 -7.32 -0.37 -1.20
CA HIS A 88 -8.73 -0.47 -0.82
C HIS A 88 -9.52 0.81 -1.08
N TYR A 89 -9.02 1.96 -0.64
CA TYR A 89 -9.64 3.25 -0.89
C TYR A 89 -9.79 3.53 -2.39
N GLU A 90 -8.76 3.24 -3.18
CA GLU A 90 -8.78 3.50 -4.63
C GLU A 90 -9.85 2.64 -5.33
N LYS A 91 -9.99 1.37 -4.92
CA LYS A 91 -11.03 0.47 -5.41
C LYS A 91 -12.42 1.02 -5.10
N GLU A 92 -12.70 1.29 -3.83
CA GLU A 92 -14.04 1.70 -3.39
C GLU A 92 -14.43 3.09 -3.89
N LYS A 93 -13.45 3.99 -4.05
CA LYS A 93 -13.65 5.26 -4.76
C LYS A 93 -14.10 5.02 -6.20
N GLY A 94 -13.47 4.10 -6.92
CA GLY A 94 -13.85 3.70 -8.28
C GLY A 94 -15.24 3.06 -8.36
N GLU A 95 -15.67 2.41 -7.28
CA GLU A 95 -17.02 1.82 -7.12
C GLU A 95 -18.09 2.85 -6.69
N GLY A 96 -17.71 4.11 -6.45
CA GLY A 96 -18.64 5.20 -6.10
C GLY A 96 -19.09 5.23 -4.64
N LEU A 97 -18.40 4.50 -3.76
CA LEU A 97 -18.71 4.44 -2.33
C LEU A 97 -18.39 5.73 -1.56
N TYR A 98 -17.73 6.70 -2.20
CA TYR A 98 -17.40 8.01 -1.62
C TYR A 98 -18.11 9.16 -2.34
N THR A 99 -18.26 10.29 -1.69
CA THR A 99 -18.69 11.53 -2.34
C THR A 99 -17.46 12.28 -2.81
N THR A 100 -17.36 12.56 -4.11
CA THR A 100 -16.49 13.64 -4.59
C THR A 100 -17.12 14.95 -4.10
N THR A 101 -16.47 15.63 -3.17
CA THR A 101 -16.71 17.06 -2.93
C THR A 101 -16.59 17.84 -4.23
#